data_AF-A0A2W7INC8-F1
#
_entry.id   AF-A0A2W7INC8-F1
#
_cell.length_a   1.000
_cell.length_b   1.000
_cell.length_c   1.000
_cell.angle_alpha   90.00
_cell.angle_beta   90.00
_cell.angle_gamma   90.00
#
_symmetry.space_group_name_H-M   'P 1'
#
loop_
_entity.id
_entity.type
_entity.pdbx_description
1 polymer ?
#
loop_
_entity_poly.entity_id
_entity_poly.type
_entity_poly.pdbx_seq_one_letter_code
_entity_poly.pdbx_strand_id
1 'polypeptide(L)'
;MAARPSSIDRLGAPIRAAIAKLREQGRTLDEILEHLKSLEVDVSRSALGRHIKGMARLGERLRRSRSMAEGLARQLGDTPGDQMARLNIELLHSFLNDALASAEDPDDEGGRAVALHLQNPKGAALFAEAVERLTKASRHNADFVERIEKRASEAARKAAAAQAVTAGQEGGLSATLIETIKNRILGVHA
;
A
#
# COMPACT_ATOMS: atom_id res chain seq x y z
N MET A 1 11.23 2.38 30.03
CA MET A 1 10.32 1.43 30.72
C MET A 1 9.17 1.10 29.78
N ALA A 2 8.96 -0.17 29.44
CA ALA A 2 7.86 -0.58 28.57
C ALA A 2 6.51 -0.20 29.20
N ALA A 3 5.60 0.37 28.41
CA ALA A 3 4.24 0.67 28.86
C ALA A 3 3.59 -0.64 29.32
N ARG A 4 3.06 -0.67 30.55
CA ARG A 4 2.35 -1.85 31.05
C ARG A 4 1.09 -2.04 30.18
N PRO A 5 0.88 -3.21 29.56
CA PRO A 5 -0.31 -3.46 28.77
C PRO A 5 -1.58 -3.25 29.61
N SER A 6 -2.60 -2.66 29.01
CA SER A 6 -3.85 -2.37 29.69
C SER A 6 -4.52 -3.68 30.16
N SER A 7 -5.50 -3.58 31.06
CA SER A 7 -6.28 -4.74 31.48
C SER A 7 -7.05 -5.35 30.30
N ILE A 8 -7.43 -4.53 29.31
CA ILE A 8 -8.12 -4.96 28.08
C ILE A 8 -7.16 -5.71 27.14
N ASP A 9 -5.91 -5.25 27.00
CA ASP A 9 -4.93 -5.88 26.10
C ASP A 9 -4.55 -7.29 26.56
N ARG A 10 -4.62 -7.54 27.87
CA ARG A 10 -4.36 -8.85 28.48
C ARG A 10 -5.49 -9.86 28.31
N LEU A 11 -6.67 -9.43 27.86
CA LEU A 11 -7.80 -10.33 27.59
C LEU A 11 -7.49 -11.26 26.41
N GLY A 12 -8.19 -12.39 26.31
CA GLY A 12 -8.09 -13.27 25.15
C GLY A 12 -8.51 -12.56 23.86
N ALA A 13 -7.92 -12.94 22.73
CA ALA A 13 -8.27 -12.41 21.41
C ALA A 13 -9.79 -12.48 21.10
N PRO A 14 -10.53 -13.55 21.48
CA PRO A 14 -11.98 -13.61 21.27
C PRO A 14 -12.75 -12.50 21.99
N ILE A 15 -12.34 -12.16 23.22
CA ILE A 15 -13.02 -11.13 24.02
C ILE A 15 -12.77 -9.75 23.42
N ARG A 16 -11.52 -9.46 23.01
CA ARG A 16 -11.21 -8.20 22.32
C ARG A 16 -11.98 -8.04 21.01
N ALA A 17 -12.14 -9.12 20.24
CA ALA A 17 -12.95 -9.11 19.03
C ALA A 17 -14.44 -8.88 19.34
N ALA A 18 -14.97 -9.44 20.43
CA ALA A 18 -16.33 -9.18 20.87
C ALA A 18 -16.55 -7.71 21.25
N ILE A 19 -15.60 -7.09 21.96
CA ILE A 19 -15.62 -5.65 22.30
C ILE A 19 -15.69 -4.80 21.02
N ALA A 20 -14.84 -5.10 20.04
CA ALA A 20 -14.83 -4.42 18.74
C ALA A 20 -16.20 -4.52 18.03
N LYS A 21 -16.75 -5.73 17.95
CA LYS A 21 -18.04 -6.00 17.32
C LYS A 21 -19.21 -5.28 18.00
N LEU A 22 -19.25 -5.28 19.33
CA LEU A 22 -20.30 -4.57 20.07
C LEU A 22 -20.21 -3.06 19.85
N ARG A 23 -18.99 -2.52 19.75
CA ARG A 23 -18.79 -1.12 19.44
C ARG A 23 -19.25 -0.77 18.02
N GLU A 24 -18.98 -1.63 17.04
CA GLU A 24 -19.49 -1.48 15.66
C GLU A 24 -21.02 -1.50 15.59
N GLN A 25 -21.67 -2.27 16.46
CA GLN A 25 -23.12 -2.30 16.61
C GLN A 25 -23.72 -1.05 17.28
N GLY A 26 -22.89 -0.05 17.61
CA GLY A 26 -23.34 1.19 18.24
C GLY A 26 -23.56 1.10 19.74
N ARG A 27 -23.14 0.01 20.40
CA ARG A 27 -23.28 -0.13 21.85
C ARG A 27 -22.46 0.93 22.61
N THR A 28 -23.04 1.41 23.69
CA THR A 28 -22.42 2.32 24.64
C THR A 28 -21.37 1.57 25.49
N LEU A 29 -20.49 2.34 26.14
CA LEU A 29 -19.50 1.77 27.06
C LEU A 29 -20.14 0.95 28.17
N ASP A 30 -21.29 1.40 28.69
CA ASP A 30 -21.95 0.76 29.82
C ASP A 30 -22.60 -0.57 29.41
N GLU A 31 -23.22 -0.65 28.23
CA GLU A 31 -23.74 -1.89 27.67
C GLU A 31 -22.63 -2.92 27.38
N ILE A 32 -21.47 -2.44 26.89
CA ILE A 32 -20.32 -3.31 26.65
C ILE A 32 -19.77 -3.83 27.98
N LEU A 33 -19.68 -2.99 29.02
CA LEU A 33 -19.26 -3.42 30.35
C LEU A 33 -20.20 -4.45 30.94
N GLU A 34 -21.51 -4.26 30.80
CA GLU A 34 -22.52 -5.21 31.26
C GLU A 34 -22.39 -6.55 30.55
N HIS A 35 -22.18 -6.54 29.23
CA HIS A 35 -21.92 -7.75 28.47
C HIS A 35 -20.64 -8.47 28.93
N LEU A 36 -19.55 -7.73 29.16
CA LEU A 36 -18.29 -8.32 29.66
C LEU A 36 -18.46 -8.94 31.05
N LYS A 37 -19.22 -8.30 31.94
CA LYS A 37 -19.57 -8.87 33.25
C LYS A 37 -20.36 -10.17 33.13
N SER A 38 -21.26 -10.29 32.15
CA SER A 38 -22.01 -11.54 31.91
C SER A 38 -21.11 -12.71 31.48
N LEU A 39 -19.90 -12.41 30.99
CA LEU A 39 -18.87 -13.38 30.61
C LEU A 39 -17.83 -13.58 31.74
N GLU A 40 -18.12 -13.09 32.94
CA GLU A 40 -17.21 -13.10 34.10
C GLU A 40 -15.88 -12.36 33.85
N VAL A 41 -15.89 -11.38 32.93
CA VAL A 41 -14.74 -10.53 32.63
C VAL A 41 -14.89 -9.18 33.33
N ASP A 42 -14.08 -8.95 34.37
CA ASP A 42 -14.07 -7.68 35.09
C ASP A 42 -13.04 -6.70 34.51
N VAL A 43 -13.53 -5.55 34.04
CA VAL A 43 -12.72 -4.47 33.49
C VAL A 43 -13.29 -3.12 33.89
N SER A 44 -12.42 -2.15 34.15
CA SER A 44 -12.85 -0.80 34.50
C SER A 44 -13.36 -0.03 33.28
N ARG A 45 -14.35 0.83 33.50
CA ARG A 45 -14.92 1.74 32.49
C ARG A 45 -13.85 2.59 31.80
N SER A 46 -12.90 3.11 32.58
CA SER A 46 -11.80 3.92 32.05
C SER A 46 -10.85 3.12 31.16
N ALA A 47 -10.58 1.84 31.48
CA ALA A 47 -9.76 0.99 30.63
C ALA A 47 -10.45 0.69 29.30
N LEU A 48 -11.74 0.36 29.34
CA LEU A 48 -12.55 0.14 28.13
C LEU A 48 -12.62 1.41 27.26
N GLY A 49 -12.82 2.57 27.88
CA GLY A 49 -12.88 3.86 27.19
C GLY A 49 -11.56 4.21 26.48
N ARG A 50 -10.42 4.00 27.12
CA ARG A 50 -9.10 4.19 26.48
C ARG A 50 -8.90 3.24 25.30
N HIS A 51 -9.25 1.96 25.46
CA HIS A 51 -9.12 0.98 24.39
C HIS A 51 -9.94 1.36 23.15
N ILE A 52 -11.22 1.74 23.34
CA ILE A 52 -12.10 2.17 22.24
C ILE A 52 -11.61 3.47 21.59
N LYS A 53 -11.11 4.43 22.38
CA LYS A 53 -10.50 5.68 21.87
C LYS A 53 -9.27 5.37 20.99
N GLY A 54 -8.41 4.46 21.43
CA GLY A 54 -7.25 3.99 20.66
C GLY A 54 -7.64 3.33 19.35
N MET A 55 -8.65 2.44 19.37
CA MET A 55 -9.19 1.81 18.16
C MET A 55 -9.75 2.84 17.17
N ALA A 56 -10.49 3.84 17.64
CA ALA A 56 -11.06 4.88 16.79
C ALA A 56 -9.96 5.73 16.13
N ARG A 57 -8.90 6.09 16.88
CA ARG A 57 -7.74 6.80 16.34
C ARG A 57 -7.01 6.00 15.26
N LEU A 58 -6.79 4.70 15.50
CA LEU A 58 -6.17 3.82 14.51
C LEU A 58 -7.03 3.71 13.25
N GLY A 59 -8.34 3.57 13.41
CA GLY A 59 -9.29 3.54 12.30
C GLY A 59 -9.25 4.82 11.46
N GLU A 60 -9.23 6.00 12.10
CA GLU A 60 -9.14 7.27 11.39
C GLU A 60 -7.81 7.44 10.65
N ARG A 61 -6.69 7.00 11.25
CA ARG A 61 -5.38 6.99 10.57
C ARG A 61 -5.40 6.10 9.33
N LEU A 62 -5.97 4.90 9.41
CA LEU A 62 -6.11 3.99 8.26
C LEU A 62 -7.01 4.57 7.17
N ARG A 63 -8.13 5.20 7.56
CA ARG A 63 -9.05 5.84 6.62
C ARG A 63 -8.38 7.01 5.89
N ARG A 64 -7.66 7.89 6.62
CA ARG A 64 -6.86 8.96 6.03
C ARG A 64 -5.80 8.43 5.07
N SER A 65 -5.07 7.39 5.49
CA SER A 65 -4.05 6.75 4.65
C SER A 65 -4.66 6.19 3.36
N ARG A 66 -5.83 5.54 3.43
CA ARG A 66 -6.55 5.04 2.26
C ARG A 66 -7.01 6.17 1.34
N SER A 67 -7.59 7.25 1.88
CA SER A 67 -8.01 8.40 1.08
C SER A 67 -6.82 9.09 0.39
N MET A 68 -5.66 9.18 1.05
CA MET A 68 -4.43 9.66 0.43
C MET A 68 -3.97 8.73 -0.68
N ALA A 69 -3.91 7.41 -0.43
CA ALA A 69 -3.54 6.42 -1.44
C ALA A 69 -4.48 6.44 -2.65
N GLU A 70 -5.79 6.58 -2.45
CA GLU A 70 -6.78 6.73 -3.52
C GLU A 70 -6.62 8.03 -4.31
N GLY A 71 -6.37 9.15 -3.62
CA GLY A 71 -6.11 10.45 -4.27
C GLY A 71 -4.85 10.40 -5.13
N LEU A 72 -3.79 9.76 -4.62
CA LEU A 72 -2.53 9.58 -5.32
C LEU A 72 -2.69 8.59 -6.48
N ALA A 73 -3.41 7.48 -6.31
CA ALA A 73 -3.71 6.54 -7.39
C ALA A 73 -4.50 7.20 -8.54
N ARG A 74 -5.41 8.12 -8.23
CA ARG A 74 -6.13 8.92 -9.25
C ARG A 74 -5.22 9.92 -9.96
N GLN A 75 -4.26 10.52 -9.25
CA GLN A 75 -3.25 11.40 -9.86
C GLN A 75 -2.21 10.63 -10.67
N LEU A 76 -1.97 9.35 -10.34
CA LEU A 76 -0.95 8.48 -10.94
C LEU A 76 -1.49 7.55 -12.03
N GLY A 77 -2.73 7.77 -12.49
CA GLY A 77 -3.44 6.85 -13.41
C GLY A 77 -2.69 6.52 -14.71
N ASP A 78 -1.76 7.38 -15.15
CA ASP A 78 -0.97 7.21 -16.39
C ASP A 78 0.54 7.10 -16.12
N THR A 79 0.92 6.80 -14.88
CA THR A 79 2.31 6.97 -14.44
C THR A 79 3.08 5.63 -14.38
N PRO A 80 4.32 5.55 -14.95
CA PRO A 80 5.11 4.32 -15.00
C PRO A 80 5.34 3.71 -13.61
N GLY A 81 5.47 2.38 -13.55
CA GLY A 81 5.53 1.59 -12.30
C GLY A 81 6.60 2.01 -11.28
N ASP A 82 7.61 2.79 -11.67
CA ASP A 82 8.60 3.38 -10.76
C ASP A 82 7.98 4.45 -9.83
N GLN A 83 6.97 5.20 -10.28
CA GLN A 83 6.36 6.25 -9.46
C GLN A 83 5.39 5.70 -8.41
N MET A 84 4.73 4.57 -8.69
CA MET A 84 3.97 3.82 -7.67
C MET A 84 4.90 3.19 -6.62
N ALA A 85 6.10 2.73 -7.02
CA ALA A 85 7.12 2.26 -6.09
C ALA A 85 7.48 3.35 -5.08
N ARG A 86 7.81 4.54 -5.59
CA ARG A 86 8.21 5.71 -4.80
C ARG A 86 7.09 6.15 -3.87
N LEU A 87 5.86 6.14 -4.35
CA LEU A 87 4.71 6.47 -3.52
C LEU A 87 4.53 5.48 -2.35
N ASN A 88 4.62 4.19 -2.62
CA ASN A 88 4.49 3.18 -1.56
C ASN A 88 5.60 3.33 -0.51
N ILE A 89 6.82 3.69 -0.92
CA ILE A 89 7.93 4.01 -0.01
C ILE A 89 7.62 5.27 0.81
N GLU A 90 7.09 6.34 0.18
CA GLU A 90 6.70 7.57 0.87
C GLU A 90 5.56 7.35 1.87
N LEU A 91 4.56 6.51 1.53
CA LEU A 91 3.49 6.13 2.45
C LEU A 91 4.01 5.32 3.64
N LEU A 92 4.96 4.41 3.42
CA LEU A 92 5.63 3.67 4.49
C LEU A 92 6.45 4.60 5.39
N HIS A 93 7.16 5.58 4.82
CA HIS A 93 7.87 6.61 5.58
C HIS A 93 6.91 7.50 6.38
N SER A 94 5.77 7.89 5.81
CA SER A 94 4.75 8.65 6.52
C SER A 94 4.15 7.85 7.67
N PHE A 95 3.88 6.56 7.47
CA PHE A 95 3.41 5.67 8.53
C PHE A 95 4.44 5.51 9.65
N LEU A 96 5.71 5.39 9.29
CA LEU A 96 6.84 5.32 10.23
C LEU A 96 6.95 6.60 11.07
N ASN A 97 6.92 7.77 10.42
CA ASN A 97 7.00 9.05 11.12
C ASN A 97 5.81 9.27 12.05
N ASP A 98 4.60 8.94 11.60
CA ASP A 98 3.43 8.99 12.47
C ASP A 98 3.56 8.04 13.66
N ALA A 99 4.09 6.82 13.46
CA ALA A 99 4.30 5.86 14.54
C ALA A 99 5.33 6.36 15.56
N LEU A 100 6.41 7.00 15.09
CA LEU A 100 7.40 7.65 15.95
C LEU A 100 6.80 8.83 16.72
N ALA A 101 6.04 9.71 16.05
CA ALA A 101 5.38 10.85 16.70
C ALA A 101 4.33 10.40 17.73
N SER A 102 3.60 9.32 17.43
CA SER A 102 2.64 8.73 18.35
C SER A 102 3.30 8.01 19.54
N ALA A 103 4.61 7.74 19.47
CA ALA A 103 5.35 7.20 20.60
C ALA A 103 5.49 8.20 21.76
N GLU A 104 5.42 9.49 21.44
CA GLU A 104 5.53 10.61 22.37
C GLU A 104 4.17 10.99 23.00
N ASP A 105 3.04 10.55 22.41
CA ASP A 105 1.70 10.74 22.97
C ASP A 105 1.42 9.67 24.07
N PRO A 106 1.23 10.07 25.34
CA PRO A 106 0.93 9.13 26.42
C PRO A 106 -0.41 8.38 26.24
N ASP A 107 -1.33 8.94 25.46
CA ASP A 107 -2.68 8.40 25.21
C ASP A 107 -2.76 7.47 23.99
N ASP A 108 -1.68 7.32 23.19
CA ASP A 108 -1.65 6.49 21.98
C ASP A 108 -0.87 5.18 22.20
N GLU A 109 -1.52 4.22 22.86
CA GLU A 109 -0.95 2.88 23.11
C GLU A 109 -0.61 2.13 21.81
N GLY A 110 -1.35 2.36 20.72
CA GLY A 110 -1.11 1.73 19.43
C GLY A 110 0.14 2.26 18.73
N GLY A 111 0.32 3.58 18.71
CA GLY A 111 1.53 4.24 18.23
C GLY A 111 2.77 3.86 19.01
N ARG A 112 2.67 3.84 20.35
CA ARG A 112 3.74 3.38 21.24
C ARG A 112 4.13 1.92 20.99
N ALA A 113 3.19 1.02 20.76
CA ALA A 113 3.48 -0.40 20.49
C ALA A 113 4.29 -0.58 19.20
N VAL A 114 3.92 0.14 18.13
CA VAL A 114 4.64 0.13 16.85
C VAL A 114 6.05 0.72 17.02
N ALA A 115 6.17 1.86 17.71
CA ALA A 115 7.46 2.46 17.99
C ALA A 115 8.38 1.58 18.84
N LEU A 116 7.84 0.88 19.84
CA LEU A 116 8.61 -0.08 20.65
C LEU A 116 9.11 -1.25 19.81
N HIS A 117 8.31 -1.72 18.85
CA HIS A 117 8.72 -2.76 17.91
C HIS A 117 9.82 -2.27 16.97
N LEU A 118 9.76 -1.02 16.51
CA LEU A 118 10.79 -0.43 15.65
C LEU A 118 12.08 -0.09 16.40
N GLN A 119 12.01 0.20 17.70
CA GLN A 119 13.19 0.38 18.56
C GLN A 119 13.90 -0.95 18.86
N ASN A 120 13.25 -2.10 18.64
CA ASN A 120 13.90 -3.40 18.72
C ASN A 120 14.68 -3.66 17.41
N PRO A 121 15.98 -4.01 17.47
CA PRO A 121 16.79 -4.33 16.30
C PRO A 121 16.14 -5.33 15.34
N LYS A 122 15.44 -6.34 15.87
CA LYS A 122 14.72 -7.33 15.07
C LYS A 122 13.51 -6.75 14.34
N GLY A 123 12.77 -5.85 14.99
CA GLY A 123 11.62 -5.20 14.37
C GLY A 123 12.04 -4.17 13.31
N ALA A 124 13.12 -3.43 13.57
CA ALA A 124 13.75 -2.56 12.57
C ALA A 124 14.22 -3.35 11.34
N ALA A 125 14.88 -4.50 11.55
CA ALA A 125 15.34 -5.36 10.46
C ALA A 125 14.18 -5.93 9.62
N LEU A 126 13.11 -6.41 10.27
CA LEU A 126 11.91 -6.90 9.58
C LEU A 126 11.21 -5.80 8.78
N PHE A 127 11.17 -4.58 9.33
CA PHE A 127 10.63 -3.43 8.63
C PHE A 127 11.47 -3.06 7.40
N ALA A 128 12.79 -2.97 7.55
CA ALA A 128 13.72 -2.70 6.44
C ALA A 128 13.61 -3.77 5.35
N GLU A 129 13.50 -5.04 5.74
CA GLU A 129 13.31 -6.16 4.81
C GLU A 129 11.96 -6.07 4.06
N ALA A 130 10.89 -5.66 4.73
CA ALA A 130 9.59 -5.43 4.10
C ALA A 130 9.64 -4.29 3.07
N VAL A 131 10.31 -3.17 3.40
CA VAL A 131 10.54 -2.04 2.49
C VAL A 131 11.39 -2.48 1.29
N GLU A 132 12.46 -3.24 1.53
CA GLU A 132 13.34 -3.74 0.47
C GLU A 132 12.59 -4.68 -0.48
N ARG A 133 11.81 -5.62 0.05
CA ARG A 133 10.98 -6.55 -0.74
C ARG A 133 9.94 -5.80 -1.57
N LEU A 134 9.29 -4.79 -1.02
CA LEU A 134 8.33 -3.97 -1.74
C LEU A 134 8.99 -3.18 -2.88
N THR A 135 10.17 -2.61 -2.61
CA THR A 135 10.97 -1.89 -3.61
C THR A 135 11.41 -2.82 -4.75
N LYS A 136 11.88 -4.04 -4.42
CA LYS A 136 12.25 -5.06 -5.41
C LYS A 136 11.05 -5.53 -6.24
N ALA A 137 9.90 -5.77 -5.61
CA ALA A 137 8.68 -6.15 -6.30
C ALA A 137 8.24 -5.07 -7.30
N SER A 138 8.35 -3.79 -6.92
CA SER A 138 8.00 -2.69 -7.81
C SER A 138 8.95 -2.53 -9.00
N ARG A 139 10.26 -2.75 -8.80
CA ARG A 139 11.24 -2.79 -9.91
C ARG A 139 10.94 -3.91 -10.90
N HIS A 140 10.68 -5.12 -10.40
CA HIS A 140 10.31 -6.24 -11.26
C HIS A 140 9.04 -5.96 -12.09
N ASN A 141 8.07 -5.25 -11.50
CA ASN A 141 6.87 -4.85 -12.22
C ASN A 141 7.18 -3.80 -13.30
N ALA A 142 8.03 -2.81 -13.03
CA ALA A 142 8.48 -1.83 -14.02
C ALA A 142 9.23 -2.50 -15.18
N ASP A 143 10.19 -3.40 -14.88
CA ASP A 143 10.93 -4.16 -15.89
C ASP A 143 10.01 -5.06 -16.73
N PHE A 144 8.93 -5.57 -16.13
CA PHE A 144 7.93 -6.37 -16.84
C PHE A 144 7.07 -5.52 -17.78
N VAL A 145 6.60 -4.35 -17.32
CA VAL A 145 5.85 -3.39 -18.13
C VAL A 145 6.69 -2.87 -19.29
N GLU A 146 7.94 -2.44 -19.05
CA GLU A 146 8.85 -1.99 -20.11
C GLU A 146 9.07 -3.08 -21.16
N ARG A 147 9.25 -4.34 -20.73
CA ARG A 147 9.37 -5.49 -21.66
C ARG A 147 8.09 -5.72 -22.47
N ILE A 148 6.92 -5.56 -21.87
CA ILE A 148 5.64 -5.67 -22.60
C ILE A 148 5.49 -4.54 -23.60
N GLU A 149 5.74 -3.29 -23.21
CA GLU A 149 5.64 -2.12 -24.09
C GLU A 149 6.63 -2.20 -25.24
N LYS A 150 7.87 -2.60 -24.97
CA LYS A 150 8.89 -2.80 -26.00
C LYS A 150 8.46 -3.88 -27.00
N ARG A 151 7.96 -5.03 -26.53
CA ARG A 151 7.45 -6.09 -27.41
C ARG A 151 6.24 -5.64 -28.21
N ALA A 152 5.31 -4.89 -27.61
CA ALA A 152 4.14 -4.34 -28.29
C ALA A 152 4.55 -3.32 -29.36
N SER A 153 5.50 -2.43 -29.06
CA SER A 153 6.05 -1.45 -30.00
C SER A 153 6.79 -2.12 -31.15
N GLU A 154 7.62 -3.13 -30.88
CA GLU A 154 8.31 -3.92 -31.91
C GLU A 154 7.32 -4.68 -32.81
N ALA A 155 6.28 -5.29 -32.22
CA ALA A 155 5.23 -5.97 -32.98
C ALA A 155 4.44 -4.99 -33.86
N ALA A 156 4.09 -3.82 -33.33
CA ALA A 156 3.42 -2.76 -34.08
C ALA A 156 4.29 -2.23 -35.23
N ARG A 157 5.59 -2.00 -35.00
CA ARG A 157 6.54 -1.58 -36.04
C ARG A 157 6.66 -2.62 -37.15
N LYS A 158 6.73 -3.91 -36.81
CA LYS A 158 6.77 -5.01 -37.79
C LYS A 158 5.48 -5.10 -38.60
N ALA A 159 4.32 -4.96 -37.95
CA ALA A 159 3.03 -4.95 -38.62
C ALA A 159 2.88 -3.74 -39.57
N ALA A 160 3.28 -2.55 -39.10
CA ALA A 160 3.29 -1.34 -39.92
C ALA A 160 4.26 -1.46 -41.11
N ALA A 161 5.42 -2.09 -40.93
CA ALA A 161 6.36 -2.35 -42.01
C ALA A 161 5.78 -3.30 -43.07
N ALA A 162 5.07 -4.35 -42.66
CA ALA A 162 4.39 -5.25 -43.58
C ALA A 162 3.27 -4.55 -44.37
N GLN A 163 2.50 -3.68 -43.69
CA GLN A 163 1.48 -2.86 -44.33
C GLN A 163 2.09 -1.85 -45.32
N ALA A 164 3.21 -1.21 -44.97
CA ALA A 164 3.92 -0.28 -45.84
C ALA A 164 4.47 -0.95 -47.11
N VAL A 165 4.90 -2.21 -47.03
CA VAL A 165 5.28 -2.99 -48.22
C VAL A 165 4.08 -3.18 -49.14
N THR A 166 2.94 -3.62 -48.57
CA THR A 166 1.71 -3.89 -49.33
C THR A 166 1.20 -2.61 -50.01
N ALA A 167 1.00 -1.55 -49.23
CA ALA A 167 0.53 -0.26 -49.73
C ALA A 167 1.51 0.40 -50.70
N GLY A 168 2.82 0.24 -50.48
CA GLY A 168 3.84 0.78 -51.38
C GLY A 168 3.87 0.08 -52.74
N GLN A 169 3.69 -1.25 -52.76
CA GLN A 169 3.58 -2.02 -54.00
C GLN A 169 2.31 -1.64 -54.78
N GLU A 170 1.17 -1.52 -54.11
CA GLU A 170 -0.09 -1.08 -54.71
C GLU A 170 -0.01 0.36 -55.25
N GLY A 171 0.72 1.24 -54.56
CA GLY A 171 0.98 2.62 -54.98
C GLY A 171 2.09 2.78 -56.03
N GLY A 172 2.71 1.69 -56.51
CA GLY A 172 3.77 1.73 -57.53
C GLY A 172 5.13 2.27 -57.03
N LEU A 173 5.37 2.28 -55.72
CA LEU A 173 6.67 2.66 -55.15
C LEU A 173 7.72 1.60 -55.46
N SER A 174 8.96 2.04 -55.71
CA SER A 174 10.09 1.12 -55.92
C SER A 174 10.45 0.39 -54.62
N ALA A 175 10.95 -0.85 -54.75
CA ALA A 175 11.41 -1.66 -53.61
C ALA A 175 12.47 -0.93 -52.75
N THR A 176 13.33 -0.14 -53.39
CA THR A 176 14.36 0.68 -52.71
C THR A 176 13.76 1.78 -51.83
N LEU A 177 12.66 2.39 -52.26
CA LEU A 177 11.97 3.43 -51.49
C LEU A 177 11.19 2.83 -50.32
N ILE A 178 10.55 1.68 -50.52
CA ILE A 178 9.87 0.92 -49.46
C ILE A 178 10.87 0.51 -48.37
N GLU A 179 12.05 0.01 -48.74
CA GLU A 179 13.11 -0.29 -47.78
C GLU A 179 13.63 0.96 -47.05
N THR A 180 13.72 2.10 -47.74
CA THR A 180 14.11 3.36 -47.11
C THR A 180 13.07 3.81 -46.07
N ILE A 181 11.78 3.64 -46.36
CA ILE A 181 10.67 3.95 -45.44
C ILE A 181 10.72 3.05 -44.21
N LYS A 182 10.89 1.73 -44.38
CA LYS A 182 11.01 0.78 -43.27
C LYS A 182 12.19 1.13 -42.34
N ASN A 183 13.34 1.46 -42.93
CA ASN A 183 14.55 1.74 -42.17
C ASN A 183 14.54 3.12 -41.50
N ARG A 184 14.16 4.19 -42.21
CA ARG A 184 14.25 5.57 -41.71
C ARG A 184 13.04 6.04 -40.92
N ILE A 185 11.85 5.54 -41.24
CA ILE A 185 10.59 6.01 -40.63
C ILE A 185 10.12 5.03 -39.56
N LEU A 186 10.12 3.72 -39.87
CA LEU A 186 9.63 2.71 -38.94
C LEU A 186 10.73 2.15 -38.02
N GLY A 187 12.00 2.44 -38.30
CA GLY A 187 13.14 1.98 -37.51
C GLY A 187 13.28 0.46 -37.49
N VAL A 188 12.77 -0.22 -38.52
CA VAL A 188 12.88 -1.68 -38.69
C VAL A 188 14.07 -1.92 -39.61
N HIS A 189 15.18 -2.35 -39.02
CA HIS A 189 16.37 -2.77 -39.77
C HIS A 189 16.21 -4.22 -40.21
N ALA A 190 16.44 -4.48 -41.50
CA ALA A 190 16.47 -5.83 -42.06
C ALA A 190 17.70 -6.60 -41.56
#